data_AF-A0A957K3F4-F1
#
_entry.id   AF-A0A957K3F4-F1
#
_cell.length_a   1.000
_cell.length_b   1.000
_cell.length_c   1.000
_cell.angle_alpha   90.00
_cell.angle_beta   90.00
_cell.angle_gamma   90.00
#
_symmetry.space_group_name_H-M   'P 1'
#
loop_
_entity.id
_entity.type
_entity.pdbx_description
1 polymer ?
#
loop_
_entity_poly.entity_id
_entity_poly.type
_entity_poly.pdbx_seq_one_letter_code
_entity_poly.pdbx_strand_id
1 'polypeptide(L)'
;SATIYALEDGSYVLRFEDFSVTNGPDLHVYLTSHPNPTSQADVMQDAIDLGSLKGNVGSQNYVLPAGTDISQFSTIVIYCQPFHVIFATASLA
;
A
#
# COMPACT_ATOMS: atom_id res chain seq x y z
N SER A 1 12.33 0.24 -1.58
CA SER A 1 11.80 0.90 -0.36
C SER A 1 10.39 1.42 -0.63
N ALA A 2 9.67 1.85 0.41
CA ALA A 2 8.37 2.49 0.31
C ALA A 2 8.29 3.69 1.26
N THR A 3 7.92 4.87 0.74
CA THR A 3 7.94 6.13 1.50
C THR A 3 6.77 7.00 1.10
N ILE A 4 6.15 7.68 2.07
CA ILE A 4 5.12 8.70 1.79
C ILE A 4 5.79 10.07 1.70
N TYR A 5 5.52 10.81 0.62
CA TYR A 5 5.96 12.19 0.43
C TYR A 5 4.79 13.15 0.49
N ALA A 6 4.97 14.28 1.18
CA ALA A 6 4.08 15.43 1.06
C ALA A 6 4.45 16.23 -0.18
N LEU A 7 3.45 16.64 -0.96
CA LEU A 7 3.60 17.50 -2.14
C LEU A 7 3.29 18.97 -1.78
N GLU A 8 3.69 19.88 -2.66
CA GLU A 8 3.51 21.32 -2.46
C GLU A 8 2.03 21.75 -2.38
N ASP A 9 1.13 20.98 -2.99
CA ASP A 9 -0.32 21.21 -2.96
C ASP A 9 -1.00 20.63 -1.70
N GLY A 10 -0.23 20.06 -0.77
CA GLY A 10 -0.71 19.44 0.46
C GLY A 10 -1.23 18.01 0.28
N SER A 11 -1.16 17.43 -0.92
CA SER A 11 -1.46 16.02 -1.13
C SER A 11 -0.28 15.12 -0.72
N TYR A 12 -0.55 13.83 -0.57
CA TYR A 12 0.46 12.82 -0.28
C TYR A 12 0.60 11.83 -1.42
N VAL A 13 1.81 11.33 -1.63
CA VAL A 13 2.10 10.26 -2.56
C VAL A 13 2.89 9.15 -1.86
N LEU A 14 2.40 7.92 -1.95
CA LEU A 14 3.17 6.73 -1.63
C LEU A 14 4.05 6.40 -2.83
N ARG A 15 5.36 6.37 -2.60
CA ARG A 15 6.36 6.04 -3.61
C ARG A 15 7.05 4.74 -3.26
N PHE A 16 7.08 3.84 -4.22
CA PHE A 16 7.93 2.67 -4.23
C PHE A 16 9.18 2.92 -5.06
N GLU A 17 10.34 2.52 -4.54
CA GLU A 17 11.62 2.55 -5.26
C GLU A 17 12.25 1.17 -5.28
N ASP A 18 12.84 0.80 -6.42
CA ASP A 18 13.45 -0.53 -6.66
C ASP A 18 12.53 -1.69 -6.23
N PHE A 19 11.22 -1.51 -6.45
CA PHE A 19 10.22 -2.47 -6.02
C PHE A 19 10.26 -3.73 -6.87
N SER A 20 10.06 -4.87 -6.21
CA SER A 20 9.96 -6.18 -6.83
C SER A 20 9.08 -7.07 -5.98
N VAL A 21 8.12 -7.74 -6.60
CA VAL A 21 7.26 -8.76 -5.99
C VAL A 21 6.96 -9.86 -7.00
N THR A 22 6.62 -11.05 -6.51
CA THR A 22 6.09 -12.11 -7.37
C THR A 22 4.80 -11.65 -8.03
N ASN A 23 4.67 -11.90 -9.34
CA ASN A 23 3.48 -11.52 -10.08
C ASN A 23 2.24 -12.29 -9.58
N GLY A 24 1.08 -11.63 -9.60
CA GLY A 24 -0.21 -12.19 -9.21
C GLY A 24 -1.31 -11.78 -10.20
N PRO A 25 -2.49 -12.42 -10.15
CA PRO A 25 -3.56 -12.14 -11.11
C PRO A 25 -4.15 -10.74 -10.97
N ASP A 26 -4.27 -10.25 -9.73
CA ASP A 26 -4.88 -8.97 -9.41
C ASP A 26 -4.38 -8.49 -8.04
N LEU A 27 -3.22 -7.83 -8.06
CA LEU A 27 -2.57 -7.30 -6.87
C LEU A 27 -2.96 -5.84 -6.67
N HIS A 28 -3.22 -5.47 -5.43
CA HIS A 28 -3.60 -4.13 -5.01
C HIS A 28 -2.69 -3.62 -3.90
N VAL A 29 -2.59 -2.30 -3.78
CA VAL A 29 -1.77 -1.62 -2.77
C VAL A 29 -2.68 -1.05 -1.69
N TYR A 30 -2.57 -1.58 -0.49
CA TYR A 30 -3.32 -1.12 0.68
C TYR A 30 -2.44 -0.40 1.68
N LEU A 31 -3.00 0.62 2.34
CA LEU A 31 -2.49 1.19 3.59
C LEU A 31 -3.41 0.74 4.73
N THR A 32 -2.86 0.16 5.78
CA THR A 32 -3.61 -0.28 6.97
C THR A 32 -3.00 0.28 8.25
N SER A 33 -3.85 0.49 9.26
CA SER A 33 -3.48 0.84 10.63
C SER A 33 -2.88 -0.35 11.39
N HIS A 34 -3.15 -1.58 10.95
CA HIS A 34 -2.68 -2.79 11.60
C HIS A 34 -1.16 -2.96 11.44
N PRO A 35 -0.39 -3.12 12.54
CA PRO A 35 1.07 -3.11 12.50
C PRO A 35 1.69 -4.39 11.90
N ASN A 36 0.95 -5.51 11.90
CA ASN A 36 1.43 -6.77 11.33
C ASN A 36 0.24 -7.63 10.83
N PRO A 37 -0.40 -7.24 9.70
CA PRO A 37 -1.58 -7.93 9.21
C PRO A 37 -1.25 -9.35 8.75
N THR A 38 -2.05 -10.31 9.19
CA THR A 38 -1.89 -11.75 8.88
C THR A 38 -3.13 -12.37 8.26
N SER A 39 -4.27 -11.66 8.32
CA SER A 39 -5.54 -12.08 7.76
C SER A 39 -6.14 -11.02 6.86
N GLN A 40 -7.12 -11.40 6.03
CA GLN A 40 -7.92 -10.42 5.28
C GLN A 40 -8.60 -9.41 6.21
N ALA A 41 -9.10 -9.84 7.37
CA ALA A 41 -9.74 -8.90 8.31
C ALA A 41 -8.75 -7.82 8.77
N ASP A 42 -7.50 -8.20 9.05
CA ASP A 42 -6.44 -7.28 9.46
C ASP A 42 -6.10 -6.30 8.33
N VAL A 43 -6.07 -6.77 7.07
CA VAL A 43 -5.79 -5.94 5.90
C VAL A 43 -6.91 -4.95 5.65
N MET A 44 -8.17 -5.34 5.84
CA MET A 44 -9.34 -4.53 5.47
C MET A 44 -9.79 -3.58 6.60
N GLN A 45 -9.35 -3.79 7.83
CA GLN A 45 -9.69 -2.93 8.96
C GLN A 45 -9.08 -1.54 8.78
N ASP A 46 -9.96 -0.54 8.63
CA ASP A 46 -9.60 0.88 8.48
C ASP A 46 -8.55 1.15 7.38
N ALA A 47 -8.57 0.34 6.32
CA ALA A 47 -7.59 0.42 5.26
C ALA A 47 -8.05 1.26 4.07
N ILE A 48 -7.07 1.84 3.37
CA ILE A 48 -7.26 2.53 2.11
C ILE A 48 -6.69 1.66 0.99
N ASP A 49 -7.51 1.33 0.01
CA ASP A 49 -7.07 0.78 -1.27
C ASP A 49 -6.59 1.92 -2.18
N LEU A 50 -5.30 1.94 -2.50
CA LEU A 50 -4.69 2.91 -3.42
C LEU A 50 -4.81 2.48 -4.89
N GLY A 51 -5.38 1.29 -5.14
CA GLY A 51 -5.65 0.72 -6.44
C GLY A 51 -4.68 -0.39 -6.83
N SER A 52 -4.86 -0.87 -8.06
CA SER A 52 -4.11 -1.99 -8.59
C SER A 52 -2.61 -1.70 -8.67
N LEU A 53 -1.81 -2.75 -8.46
CA LEU A 53 -0.38 -2.76 -8.63
C LEU A 53 -0.06 -2.48 -10.11
N LYS A 54 0.71 -1.42 -10.39
CA LYS A 54 0.97 -0.98 -11.78
C LYS A 54 1.97 -1.88 -12.48
N GLY A 55 2.88 -2.48 -11.72
CA GLY A 55 3.84 -3.47 -12.19
C GLY A 55 4.45 -4.24 -11.03
N ASN A 56 4.86 -5.48 -11.28
CA ASN A 56 5.50 -6.31 -10.27
C ASN A 56 7.00 -5.99 -10.09
N VAL A 57 7.59 -5.16 -10.95
CA VAL A 57 8.97 -4.67 -10.87
C VAL A 57 9.03 -3.19 -11.26
N GLY A 58 9.86 -2.41 -10.56
CA GLY A 58 10.16 -1.02 -10.87
C GLY A 58 9.46 -0.02 -9.95
N SER A 59 9.87 1.24 -10.05
CA SER A 59 9.34 2.32 -9.21
C SER A 59 7.93 2.71 -9.63
N GLN A 60 7.08 3.03 -8.64
CA GLN A 60 5.68 3.38 -8.87
C GLN A 60 5.18 4.31 -7.77
N ASN A 61 4.24 5.18 -8.13
CA ASN A 61 3.65 6.19 -7.26
C ASN A 61 2.14 6.01 -7.15
N TYR A 62 1.59 6.24 -5.96
CA TYR A 62 0.17 6.17 -5.64
C TYR A 62 -0.23 7.42 -4.89
N VAL A 63 -1.17 8.19 -5.44
CA VAL A 63 -1.70 9.39 -4.78
C VAL A 63 -2.64 8.94 -3.67
N LEU A 64 -2.46 9.48 -2.47
CA LEU A 64 -3.38 9.24 -1.37
C LEU A 64 -4.60 10.15 -1.53
N PRO A 65 -5.80 9.71 -1.09
CA PRO A 65 -6.98 10.56 -1.06
C PRO A 65 -6.71 11.90 -0.34
N ALA A 66 -7.37 12.97 -0.82
CA ALA A 66 -7.23 14.27 -0.19
C ALA A 66 -7.74 14.22 1.26
N GLY A 67 -6.97 14.80 2.19
CA GLY A 67 -7.30 14.80 3.62
C GLY A 67 -7.01 13.50 4.36
N THR A 68 -6.30 12.54 3.74
CA THR A 68 -5.82 11.35 4.45
C THR A 68 -4.91 11.74 5.62
N ASP A 69 -5.30 11.34 6.83
CA ASP A 69 -4.45 11.42 8.02
C ASP A 69 -3.47 10.25 8.02
N ILE A 70 -2.26 10.52 7.51
CA ILE A 70 -1.22 9.49 7.36
C ILE A 70 -0.77 8.89 8.70
N SER A 71 -1.03 9.57 9.83
CA SER A 71 -0.63 9.09 11.17
C SER A 71 -1.42 7.85 11.63
N GLN A 72 -2.52 7.54 10.95
CA GLN A 72 -3.37 6.39 11.24
C GLN A 72 -2.84 5.10 10.62
N PHE A 73 -1.92 5.19 9.65
CA PHE A 73 -1.41 4.03 8.92
C PHE A 73 -0.02 3.66 9.40
N SER A 74 0.24 2.36 9.51
CA SER A 74 1.52 1.82 9.95
C SER A 74 2.14 0.87 8.92
N THR A 75 1.32 0.28 8.04
CA THR A 75 1.74 -0.80 7.16
C THR A 75 1.17 -0.65 5.76
N ILE A 76 2.02 -0.89 4.77
CA ILE A 76 1.64 -1.10 3.37
C ILE A 76 1.47 -2.60 3.14
N VAL A 77 0.42 -3.00 2.42
CA VAL A 77 0.16 -4.39 2.06
C VAL A 77 -0.01 -4.52 0.55
N ILE A 78 0.73 -5.46 -0.05
CA ILE A 78 0.44 -5.94 -1.40
C ILE A 78 -0.51 -7.14 -1.26
N TYR A 79 -1.75 -6.96 -1.72
CA TYR A 79 -2.82 -7.93 -1.48
C TYR A 79 -3.41 -8.43 -2.80
N CYS A 80 -3.64 -9.73 -2.90
CA CYS A 80 -4.29 -10.35 -4.04
C CYS A 80 -5.80 -10.47 -3.76
N GLN A 81 -6.62 -9.64 -4.41
CA GLN A 81 -8.06 -9.59 -4.14
C GLN A 81 -8.78 -10.93 -4.40
N PRO A 82 -8.55 -11.63 -5.53
CA PRO A 82 -9.30 -12.86 -5.85
C PRO A 82 -9.00 -14.03 -4.91
N PHE A 83 -7.79 -14.08 -4.36
CA PHE A 83 -7.34 -15.20 -3.52
C PHE A 83 -7.25 -14.85 -2.04
N HIS A 84 -7.47 -13.60 -1.69
CA HIS A 84 -7.37 -13.07 -0.34
C HIS A 84 -6.01 -13.30 0.34
N VAL A 85 -4.93 -13.26 -0.43
CA VAL A 85 -3.56 -13.55 0.04
C VAL A 85 -2.73 -12.27 0.15
N ILE A 86 -2.00 -12.14 1.25
CA ILE A 86 -0.96 -11.12 1.45
C ILE A 86 0.31 -11.57 0.73
N PHE A 87 0.78 -10.80 -0.25
CA PHE A 87 2.01 -11.09 -1.00
C PHE A 87 3.23 -10.47 -0.33
N ALA A 88 3.08 -9.27 0.21
CA ALA A 88 4.14 -8.55 0.90
C ALA A 88 3.57 -7.53 1.86
N THR A 89 4.32 -7.22 2.91
CA THR A 89 4.05 -6.11 3.82
C THR A 89 5.32 -5.26 3.96
N ALA A 90 5.14 -3.97 4.22
CA ALA A 90 6.22 -3.06 4.57
C ALA A 90 5.73 -2.06 5.61
N SER A 91 6.51 -1.86 6.68
CA SER A 91 6.23 -0.79 7.64
C SER A 91 6.47 0.57 6.99
N LEU A 92 5.60 1.52 7.29
CA LEU A 92 5.81 2.93 6.93
C LEU A 92 6.91 3.52 7.83
N ALA A 93 7.83 4.25 7.20
CA ALA A 93 8.91 4.99 7.86
C ALA A 93 8.59 6.48 7.92
#